data_AF-R0E1K4-F1
#
_entry.id   AF-R0E1K4-F1
#
_cell.length_a   1.000
_cell.length_b   1.000
_cell.length_c   1.000
_cell.angle_alpha   90.00
_cell.angle_beta   90.00
_cell.angle_gamma   90.00
#
_symmetry.space_group_name_H-M   'P 1'
#
loop_
_entity.id
_entity.type
_entity.pdbx_description
1 polymer ?
#
loop_
_entity_poly.entity_id
_entity_poly.type
_entity_poly.pdbx_seq_one_letter_code
_entity_poly.pdbx_strand_id
1 'polypeptide(L)'
;MNLPTNLDALSPDELRTLAAQLMAQVGEKDRELRYRQAKIDQLTHELAIHKRWKFGKRSEQLTSEQASLLDEAIDADLEAIETELEALLPWVAPIGCLQAHCAPVNARLPS
;
A
#
# COMPACT_ATOMS: atom_id res chain seq x y z
N MET A 1 23.79 0.49 0.52
CA MET A 1 24.84 0.64 1.55
C MET A 1 26.02 -0.22 1.12
N ASN A 2 27.20 0.40 0.93
CA ASN A 2 28.45 -0.33 0.71
C ASN A 2 28.87 -0.95 2.04
N LEU A 3 28.81 -2.28 2.15
CA LEU A 3 29.41 -2.96 3.29
C LEU A 3 30.94 -2.81 3.20
N PRO A 4 31.65 -2.58 4.31
CA PRO A 4 33.09 -2.76 4.32
C PRO A 4 33.38 -4.22 3.91
N THR A 5 34.08 -4.37 2.79
CA THR A 5 34.36 -5.66 2.14
C THR A 5 35.32 -6.56 2.95
N ASN A 6 35.80 -6.09 4.11
CA ASN A 6 36.64 -6.87 4.99
C ASN A 6 36.29 -6.59 6.46
N LEU A 7 35.63 -7.56 7.12
CA LEU A 7 35.24 -7.48 8.52
C LEU A 7 36.43 -7.67 9.48
N ASP A 8 37.46 -8.41 9.04
CA ASP A 8 38.65 -8.74 9.84
C ASP A 8 39.57 -7.51 10.04
N ALA A 9 39.43 -6.49 9.19
CA ALA A 9 40.18 -5.25 9.28
C ALA A 9 39.55 -4.20 10.22
N LEU A 10 38.35 -4.45 10.75
CA LEU A 10 37.63 -3.51 11.61
C LEU A 10 38.08 -3.61 13.07
N SER A 11 38.19 -2.47 13.74
CA SER A 11 38.44 -2.41 15.17
C SER A 11 37.23 -2.94 15.97
N PRO A 12 37.42 -3.37 17.24
CA PRO A 12 36.31 -3.83 18.08
C PRO A 12 35.17 -2.80 18.25
N ASP A 13 35.48 -1.50 18.25
CA ASP A 13 34.47 -0.45 18.38
C ASP A 13 33.70 -0.19 17.08
N GLU A 14 34.37 -0.32 15.93
CA GLU A 14 33.70 -0.28 14.62
C GLU A 14 32.78 -1.49 14.44
N LEU A 15 33.20 -2.68 14.90
CA LEU A 15 32.37 -3.88 14.89
C LEU A 15 31.13 -3.72 15.79
N ARG A 16 31.26 -3.13 16.98
CA ARG A 16 30.11 -2.83 17.86
C ARG A 16 29.15 -1.84 17.21
N THR A 17 29.69 -0.81 16.58
CA THR A 17 28.89 0.20 15.87
C THR A 17 28.13 -0.41 14.71
N LEU A 18 28.80 -1.23 13.89
CA LEU A 18 28.20 -1.95 12.78
C LEU A 18 27.13 -2.93 13.28
N ALA A 19 27.40 -3.69 14.33
CA ALA A 19 26.42 -4.60 14.93
C ALA A 19 25.17 -3.85 15.42
N ALA A 20 25.33 -2.72 16.10
CA ALA A 20 24.20 -1.89 16.55
C ALA A 20 23.36 -1.37 15.36
N GLN A 21 24.02 -0.92 14.28
CA GLN A 21 23.34 -0.46 13.06
C GLN A 21 22.58 -1.61 12.38
N LEU A 22 23.19 -2.79 12.28
CA LEU A 22 22.54 -3.97 11.71
C LEU A 22 21.36 -4.43 12.56
N MET A 23 21.49 -4.44 13.89
CA MET A 23 20.38 -4.77 14.79
C MET A 23 19.22 -3.80 14.66
N ALA A 24 19.50 -2.49 14.55
CA ALA A 24 18.47 -1.49 14.30
C ALA A 24 17.78 -1.70 12.95
N GLN A 25 18.54 -2.04 11.90
CA GLN A 25 17.99 -2.30 10.58
C GLN A 25 17.13 -3.58 10.54
N VAL A 26 17.58 -4.65 11.19
CA VAL A 26 16.79 -5.89 11.31
C VAL A 26 15.49 -5.58 12.07
N GLY A 27 15.57 -4.83 13.17
CA GLY A 27 14.39 -4.42 13.92
C GLY A 27 13.38 -3.62 13.09
N GLU A 28 13.85 -2.72 12.22
CA GLU A 28 12.98 -1.98 11.31
C GLU A 28 12.34 -2.89 10.25
N LYS A 29 13.13 -3.77 9.63
CA LYS A 29 12.61 -4.74 8.65
C LYS A 29 11.61 -5.70 9.27
N ASP A 30 11.83 -6.14 10.51
CA ASP A 30 10.89 -7.00 11.23
C ASP A 30 9.56 -6.27 11.51
N ARG A 31 9.60 -4.98 11.83
CA ARG A 31 8.39 -4.15 11.95
C ARG A 31 7.63 -4.08 10.63
N GLU A 32 8.35 -3.78 9.54
CA GLU A 32 7.77 -3.68 8.21
C GLU A 32 7.17 -5.01 7.75
N LEU A 33 7.86 -6.12 7.97
CA LEU A 33 7.38 -7.46 7.65
C LEU A 33 6.08 -7.78 8.40
N ARG A 34 6.00 -7.50 9.70
CA ARG A 34 4.78 -7.70 10.48
C ARG A 34 3.62 -6.84 9.97
N TYR A 35 3.89 -5.58 9.64
CA TYR A 35 2.88 -4.68 9.08
C TYR A 35 2.34 -5.20 7.74
N ARG A 36 3.24 -5.58 6.82
CA ARG A 36 2.88 -6.14 5.52
C ARG A 36 2.09 -7.44 5.67
N GLN A 37 2.48 -8.33 6.59
CA GLN A 37 1.75 -9.57 6.85
C GLN A 37 0.32 -9.29 7.35
N ALA A 38 0.16 -8.38 8.32
CA ALA A 38 -1.16 -7.99 8.82
C ALA A 38 -2.05 -7.42 7.72
N LYS A 39 -1.49 -6.61 6.81
CA LYS A 39 -2.23 -6.06 5.67
C LYS A 39 -2.62 -7.15 4.65
N ILE A 40 -1.73 -8.11 4.39
CA ILE A 40 -2.03 -9.28 3.54
C ILE A 40 -3.19 -10.08 4.14
N ASP A 41 -3.15 -10.35 5.44
CA ASP A 41 -4.19 -11.12 6.13
C ASP A 41 -5.54 -10.38 6.07
N GLN A 42 -5.54 -9.07 6.29
CA GLN A 42 -6.73 -8.22 6.15
C GLN A 42 -7.31 -8.30 4.72
N LEU A 43 -6.51 -8.01 3.70
CA LEU A 43 -6.96 -8.01 2.31
C LEU A 43 -7.43 -9.40 1.86
N THR A 44 -6.78 -10.46 2.36
CA THR A 44 -7.19 -11.84 2.08
C THR A 44 -8.56 -12.14 2.69
N HIS A 45 -8.82 -11.66 3.90
CA HIS A 45 -10.12 -11.79 4.56
C HIS A 45 -11.21 -11.02 3.80
N GLU A 46 -10.95 -9.76 3.43
CA GLU A 46 -11.85 -8.94 2.63
C GLU A 46 -12.17 -9.63 1.28
N LEU A 47 -11.15 -10.12 0.57
CA LEU A 47 -11.33 -10.85 -0.68
C LEU A 47 -12.20 -12.11 -0.50
N ALA A 48 -12.01 -12.85 0.60
CA ALA A 48 -12.81 -14.03 0.89
C ALA A 48 -14.29 -13.67 1.15
N ILE A 49 -14.55 -12.57 1.85
CA ILE A 49 -15.88 -12.01 2.06
C ILE A 49 -16.50 -11.66 0.69
N HIS A 50 -15.83 -10.86 -0.13
CA HIS A 50 -16.35 -10.47 -1.45
C HIS A 50 -16.63 -11.68 -2.34
N LYS A 51 -15.75 -12.69 -2.36
CA LYS A 51 -15.98 -13.93 -3.10
C LYS A 51 -17.21 -14.68 -2.59
N ARG A 52 -17.38 -14.77 -1.27
CA ARG A 52 -18.57 -15.40 -0.68
C ARG A 52 -19.84 -14.64 -1.05
N TRP A 53 -19.82 -13.31 -1.07
CA TRP A 53 -20.98 -12.54 -1.53
C TRP A 53 -21.24 -12.72 -3.02
N LYS A 54 -20.24 -12.54 -3.88
CA LYS A 54 -20.38 -12.62 -5.35
C LYS A 54 -20.79 -14.02 -5.83
N PHE A 55 -20.21 -15.07 -5.24
CA PHE A 55 -20.47 -16.44 -5.65
C PHE A 55 -21.46 -17.18 -4.75
N GLY A 56 -21.58 -16.83 -3.47
CA GLY A 56 -22.61 -17.35 -2.57
C GLY A 56 -23.99 -16.75 -2.83
N LYS A 57 -24.10 -15.50 -3.31
CA LYS A 57 -25.39 -14.98 -3.84
C LYS A 57 -25.85 -15.68 -5.13
N ARG A 58 -24.95 -16.40 -5.82
CA ARG A 58 -25.37 -17.34 -6.88
C ARG A 58 -25.95 -18.65 -6.33
N SER A 59 -25.73 -18.97 -5.05
CA SER A 59 -26.35 -20.13 -4.39
C SER A 59 -27.71 -19.82 -3.76
N GLU A 60 -28.05 -18.55 -3.51
CA GLU A 60 -29.39 -18.10 -3.08
C GLU A 60 -29.82 -16.91 -3.97
N GLN A 61 -30.61 -17.20 -5.01
CA GLN A 61 -30.90 -16.34 -6.15
C GLN A 61 -31.31 -14.90 -5.79
N LEU A 62 -30.38 -13.94 -5.93
CA LEU A 62 -30.75 -12.54 -6.11
C LEU A 62 -31.43 -12.33 -7.47
N THR A 63 -32.40 -11.43 -7.52
CA THR A 63 -32.93 -10.97 -8.81
C THR A 63 -31.85 -10.20 -9.57
N SER A 64 -31.93 -10.17 -10.90
CA SER A 64 -30.92 -9.51 -11.76
C SER A 64 -30.69 -8.04 -11.39
N GLU A 65 -31.75 -7.35 -10.97
CA GLU A 65 -31.70 -5.95 -10.53
C GLU A 65 -30.96 -5.77 -9.20
N GLN A 66 -31.19 -6.68 -8.23
CA GLN A 66 -30.46 -6.67 -6.95
C GLN A 66 -28.99 -7.04 -7.11
N ALA A 67 -28.66 -7.88 -8.09
CA ALA A 67 -27.28 -8.19 -8.45
C ALA A 67 -26.60 -6.96 -9.08
N SER A 68 -27.26 -6.27 -10.01
CA SER A 68 -26.74 -5.04 -10.64
C SER A 68 -26.45 -3.93 -9.62
N LEU A 69 -27.42 -3.64 -8.75
CA LEU A 69 -27.27 -2.62 -7.71
C LEU A 69 -26.14 -2.95 -6.73
N LEU A 70 -25.91 -4.24 -6.47
CA LEU A 70 -24.80 -4.66 -5.62
C LEU A 70 -23.45 -4.51 -6.33
N ASP A 71 -23.36 -4.89 -7.61
CA ASP A 71 -22.13 -4.74 -8.38
C ASP A 71 -21.75 -3.24 -8.50
N GLU A 72 -22.73 -2.36 -8.76
CA GLU A 72 -22.52 -0.91 -8.76
C GLU A 72 -22.05 -0.36 -7.40
N ALA A 73 -22.62 -0.84 -6.29
CA ALA A 73 -22.20 -0.43 -4.95
C ALA A 73 -20.77 -0.91 -4.62
N ILE A 74 -20.41 -2.13 -5.04
CA ILE A 74 -19.06 -2.66 -4.87
C ILE A 74 -18.05 -1.86 -5.70
N ASP A 75 -18.38 -1.52 -6.94
CA ASP A 75 -17.51 -0.72 -7.80
C ASP A 75 -17.28 0.69 -7.21
N ALA A 76 -18.33 1.31 -6.65
CA ALA A 76 -18.22 2.59 -5.95
C ALA A 76 -17.34 2.52 -4.69
N ASP A 77 -17.50 1.46 -3.87
CA ASP A 77 -16.65 1.24 -2.69
C ASP A 77 -15.20 0.99 -3.10
N LEU A 78 -14.97 0.25 -4.19
CA LEU A 78 -13.63 -0.01 -4.73
C LEU A 78 -12.95 1.30 -5.17
N GLU A 79 -13.66 2.15 -5.91
CA GLU A 79 -13.16 3.44 -6.38
C GLU A 79 -12.86 4.40 -5.21
N ALA A 80 -13.68 4.37 -4.16
CA ALA A 80 -13.43 5.12 -2.93
C ALA A 80 -12.14 4.65 -2.24
N ILE A 81 -11.94 3.33 -2.11
CA ILE A 81 -10.71 2.75 -1.53
C ILE A 81 -9.49 3.09 -2.39
N GLU A 82 -9.60 3.03 -3.72
CA GLU A 82 -8.52 3.40 -4.63
C GLU A 82 -8.15 4.88 -4.49
N THR A 83 -9.14 5.76 -4.34
CA THR A 83 -8.93 7.19 -4.11
C THR A 83 -8.25 7.47 -2.78
N GLU A 84 -8.70 6.81 -1.70
CA GLU A 84 -8.06 6.91 -0.39
C GLU A 84 -6.63 6.37 -0.42
N LEU A 85 -6.39 5.29 -1.16
CA LEU A 85 -5.07 4.70 -1.32
C LEU A 85 -4.13 5.63 -2.09
N GLU A 86 -4.59 6.26 -3.17
CA GLU A 86 -3.84 7.29 -3.91
C GLU A 86 -3.51 8.50 -3.03
N ALA A 87 -4.44 8.95 -2.18
CA ALA A 87 -4.21 10.05 -1.25
C ALA A 87 -3.20 9.72 -0.14
N LEU A 88 -3.09 8.44 0.23
CA LEU A 88 -2.14 7.93 1.23
C LEU A 88 -0.79 7.54 0.63
N LEU A 89 -0.71 7.31 -0.69
CA LEU A 89 0.56 7.18 -1.36
C LEU A 89 1.30 8.52 -1.21
N PRO A 90 2.53 8.54 -0.65
CA PRO A 90 3.34 9.75 -0.67
C PRO A 90 3.49 10.13 -2.14
N TRP A 91 3.23 11.39 -2.52
CA TRP A 91 3.51 11.90 -3.86
C TRP A 91 4.97 11.57 -4.21
N VAL A 92 5.17 10.44 -4.88
CA VAL A 92 6.41 10.17 -5.59
C VAL A 92 6.19 10.91 -6.89
N ALA A 93 6.57 12.19 -6.89
CA ALA A 93 6.75 12.91 -8.13
C ALA A 93 7.47 11.95 -9.08
N PRO A 94 6.94 11.65 -10.28
CA PRO A 94 7.73 10.91 -11.25
C PRO A 94 9.06 11.65 -11.38
N ILE A 95 10.15 10.94 -11.11
CA ILE A 95 11.51 11.45 -11.25
C ILE A 95 11.66 11.84 -12.72
N GLY A 96 11.35 13.10 -13.04
CA GLY A 96 11.20 13.53 -14.43
C GLY A 96 10.71 14.95 -14.64
N CYS A 97 9.95 15.56 -13.73
CA CYS A 97 9.51 16.95 -13.93
C CYS A 97 10.46 17.98 -13.28
N LEU A 98 11.70 17.99 -13.76
CA LEU A 98 12.62 19.13 -13.61
C LEU A 98 12.39 20.08 -14.79
N GLN A 99 11.24 20.78 -14.84
CA GLN A 99 11.15 22.14 -15.43
C GLN A 99 9.74 22.73 -15.35
N ALA A 100 9.58 23.61 -14.36
CA ALA A 100 8.97 24.95 -14.47
C ALA A 100 7.56 25.13 -15.10
N HIS A 101 6.67 24.14 -15.10
CA HIS A 101 5.23 24.37 -15.37
C HIS A 101 4.35 23.42 -14.55
N CYS A 102 4.32 23.62 -13.24
CA CYS A 102 3.28 23.08 -12.38
C CYS A 102 2.79 24.19 -11.46
N ALA A 103 1.98 25.10 -12.02
CA ALA A 103 1.13 25.97 -11.21
C ALA A 103 -0.31 25.42 -11.30
N PRO A 104 -1.09 25.51 -10.20
CA PRO A 104 -2.41 24.90 -10.14
C PRO A 104 -3.41 25.74 -10.94
N VAL A 105 -4.20 25.12 -11.81
CA VAL A 105 -5.43 25.75 -12.29
C VAL A 105 -6.49 25.58 -11.21
N ASN A 106 -6.62 26.62 -10.39
CA ASN A 106 -7.74 26.82 -9.47
C ASN A 106 -9.00 27.21 -10.26
N ALA A 107 -10.06 26.44 -9.98
CA ALA A 107 -11.50 26.64 -10.14
C ALA A 107 -12.03 27.94 -10.78
N ARG A 108 -12.92 27.76 -11.78
CA ARG A 108 -14.09 28.64 -11.99
C ARG A 108 -15.35 27.81 -12.26
N LEU A 109 -16.29 27.89 -11.32
CA LEU A 109 -17.67 27.42 -11.44
C LEU A 109 -18.47 28.36 -12.37
N PRO A 110 -19.41 27.86 -13.19
CA PRO A 110 -20.32 28.71 -13.97
C PRO A 110 -21.58 29.11 -13.17
N SER A 111 -22.12 30.29 -13.49
CA SER A 111 -23.47 30.76 -13.15
C SER A 111 -24.32 30.84 -14.41
#